data_AF-A0A2E9R598-F1
#
_entry.id   AF-A0A2E9R598-F1
#
_cell.length_a   1.000
_cell.length_b   1.000
_cell.length_c   1.000
_cell.angle_alpha   90.00
_cell.angle_beta   90.00
_cell.angle_gamma   90.00
#
_symmetry.space_group_name_H-M   'P 1'
#
loop_
_entity.id
_entity.type
_entity.pdbx_description
1 polymer ?
#
loop_
_entity_poly.entity_id
_entity_poly.type
_entity_poly.pdbx_seq_one_letter_code
_entity_poly.pdbx_strand_id
1 'polypeptide(L)'
;MNLQPASSLRLVSFLMFSVGIMIAISGGARLPAKQQLKVELAFYKQKAKELKALPALKKKAEEAASKIALFKSSMKDLPKKMQSVHRQKAQIPVAIANLEARQSRIRAQAAKFEATNAMFRREIAQKKKAMMKYLRMQLRILASSTRSPNIKILKKPTSQPKKTTPQPEDVSLEKMKALLERQQLDKKLDSLKKRFVILAHISSVQMRISDIRGRIARNERAISRAHIRILKLSQKIAEKRREQEKLPGALRALVLKKQKQPEALRLLVVKANKAKRTYEKTKKQLEAVTATVKSADPAKAFASQVRLHQEKLAAITPKKDKHGKIIPAKTGAAHKMPSIWPDSWPFFLGGVLLSILGLILWHSSVRKEVAEMVKNQSNDESNPFALLARVQEPLKKLGEEVISLSHADICERVDEILGEYILPFAEVRRLVIEQLGMNNGAEVLVIVSYGERMLNRTWSAASDGHHPEARAALADAVDAFVEANETAQKHLKTST
;
A
#
# COMPACT_ATOMS: atom_id res chain seq x y z
N MET A 1 -11.38 39.28 -23.56
CA MET A 1 -11.12 38.09 -22.70
C MET A 1 -9.70 37.62 -22.94
N ASN A 2 -8.76 37.99 -22.06
CA ASN A 2 -7.36 37.53 -22.13
C ASN A 2 -7.26 36.18 -21.43
N LEU A 3 -7.37 35.09 -22.18
CA LEU A 3 -7.09 33.74 -21.68
C LEU A 3 -5.61 33.67 -21.27
N GLN A 4 -5.33 33.46 -19.98
CA GLN A 4 -3.97 33.31 -19.50
C GLN A 4 -3.26 32.15 -20.21
N PRO A 5 -2.00 32.29 -20.62
CA PRO A 5 -1.28 31.31 -21.45
C PRO A 5 -1.22 29.91 -20.81
N ALA A 6 -1.26 29.81 -19.48
CA ALA A 6 -1.26 28.53 -18.75
C ALA A 6 -2.52 27.67 -19.01
N SER A 7 -3.67 28.32 -19.28
CA SER A 7 -4.93 27.62 -19.55
C SER A 7 -4.94 26.91 -20.91
N SER A 8 -4.31 27.52 -21.93
CA SER A 8 -4.22 26.97 -23.29
C SER A 8 -3.42 25.66 -23.35
N LEU A 9 -2.33 25.56 -22.57
CA LEU A 9 -1.47 24.38 -22.54
C LEU A 9 -2.15 23.17 -21.87
N ARG A 10 -2.98 23.41 -20.85
CA ARG A 10 -3.79 22.36 -20.19
C ARG A 10 -4.82 21.78 -21.16
N LEU A 11 -5.52 22.65 -21.90
CA LEU A 11 -6.52 22.24 -22.88
C LEU A 11 -5.90 21.37 -23.97
N VAL A 12 -4.75 21.78 -24.52
CA VAL A 12 -4.02 21.01 -25.54
C VAL A 12 -3.52 19.67 -25.00
N SER A 13 -2.98 19.63 -23.78
CA SER A 13 -2.49 18.37 -23.17
C SER A 13 -3.64 17.39 -22.89
N PHE A 14 -4.79 17.89 -22.44
CA PHE A 14 -5.99 17.08 -22.21
C PHE A 14 -6.58 16.55 -23.52
N LEU A 15 -6.61 17.36 -24.58
CA LEU A 15 -7.01 16.94 -25.93
C LEU A 15 -6.10 15.84 -26.47
N MET A 16 -4.78 16.01 -26.38
CA MET A 16 -3.81 14.99 -26.81
C MET A 16 -3.96 13.67 -26.05
N PHE A 17 -4.19 13.73 -24.73
CA PHE A 17 -4.41 12.53 -23.92
C PHE A 17 -5.72 11.82 -24.31
N SER A 18 -6.81 12.57 -24.48
CA SER A 18 -8.13 12.05 -24.85
C SER A 18 -8.13 11.43 -26.25
N VAL A 19 -7.48 12.09 -27.21
CA VAL A 19 -7.29 11.57 -28.58
C VAL A 19 -6.43 10.31 -28.56
N GLY A 20 -5.34 10.28 -27.78
CA GLY A 20 -4.50 9.08 -27.62
C GLY A 20 -5.27 7.88 -27.05
N ILE A 21 -6.13 8.10 -26.05
CA ILE A 21 -7.02 7.05 -25.52
C ILE A 21 -8.03 6.60 -26.57
N MET A 22 -8.68 7.53 -27.29
CA MET A 22 -9.63 7.18 -28.34
C MET A 22 -8.99 6.35 -29.46
N ILE A 23 -7.77 6.68 -29.88
CA ILE A 23 -7.01 5.91 -30.88
C ILE A 23 -6.66 4.52 -30.32
N ALA A 24 -6.23 4.42 -29.06
CA ALA A 24 -5.90 3.14 -28.43
C ALA A 24 -7.12 2.23 -28.26
N ILE A 25 -8.28 2.79 -27.90
CA ILE A 25 -9.55 2.05 -27.78
C ILE A 25 -10.08 1.66 -29.17
N SER A 26 -10.08 2.58 -30.13
CA SER A 26 -10.57 2.33 -31.49
C SER A 26 -9.71 1.33 -32.26
N GLY A 27 -8.39 1.30 -31.98
CA GLY A 27 -7.48 0.27 -32.48
C GLY A 27 -7.66 -1.11 -31.83
N GLY A 28 -8.21 -1.18 -30.61
CA GLY A 28 -8.45 -2.42 -29.87
C GLY A 28 -9.87 -3.00 -29.95
N ALA A 29 -10.86 -2.21 -30.37
CA ALA A 29 -12.28 -2.53 -30.22
C ALA A 29 -12.98 -3.07 -31.48
N ARG A 30 -12.29 -3.82 -32.34
CA ARG A 30 -12.97 -4.67 -33.35
C ARG A 30 -13.00 -6.12 -32.89
N LEU A 31 -13.83 -6.41 -31.88
CA LEU A 31 -14.24 -7.80 -31.58
C LEU A 31 -15.52 -8.11 -32.35
N PRO A 32 -15.57 -9.22 -33.12
CA PRO A 32 -16.75 -9.57 -33.90
C PRO A 32 -17.94 -9.86 -32.98
N ALA A 33 -19.13 -9.36 -33.34
CA ALA A 33 -20.38 -9.39 -32.56
C ALA A 33 -20.73 -10.77 -31.93
N LYS A 34 -20.26 -11.87 -32.52
CA LYS A 34 -20.44 -13.24 -31.99
C LYS A 34 -19.77 -13.50 -30.63
N GLN A 35 -18.77 -12.72 -30.22
CA GLN A 35 -18.10 -12.91 -28.93
C GLN A 35 -18.78 -12.19 -27.76
N GLN A 36 -19.47 -11.06 -28.00
CA GLN A 36 -20.23 -10.36 -26.96
C GLN A 36 -21.40 -11.20 -26.45
N LEU A 37 -22.12 -11.88 -27.35
CA LEU A 37 -23.28 -12.72 -27.01
C LEU A 37 -22.93 -13.92 -26.11
N LYS A 38 -21.69 -14.43 -26.18
CA LYS A 38 -21.24 -15.57 -25.35
C LYS A 38 -20.99 -15.18 -23.89
N VAL A 39 -20.62 -13.93 -23.64
CA VAL A 39 -20.32 -13.43 -22.28
C VAL A 39 -21.62 -13.21 -21.51
N GLU A 40 -22.64 -12.64 -22.14
CA GLU A 40 -23.95 -12.45 -21.51
C GLU A 40 -24.62 -13.79 -21.15
N LEU A 41 -24.56 -14.78 -22.05
CA LEU A 41 -25.16 -16.11 -21.80
C LEU A 41 -24.53 -16.84 -20.61
N ALA A 42 -23.24 -16.60 -20.33
CA ALA A 42 -22.54 -17.20 -19.20
C ALA A 42 -22.98 -16.58 -17.86
N PHE A 43 -23.26 -15.27 -17.83
CA PHE A 43 -23.72 -14.55 -16.65
C PHE A 43 -25.10 -15.03 -16.17
N TYR A 44 -26.06 -15.19 -17.08
CA TYR A 44 -27.41 -15.63 -16.72
C TYR A 44 -27.47 -17.08 -16.23
N LYS A 45 -26.64 -17.98 -16.77
CA LYS A 45 -26.53 -19.38 -16.30
C LYS A 45 -26.01 -19.48 -14.88
N GLN A 46 -25.16 -18.56 -14.44
CA GLN A 46 -24.62 -18.55 -13.09
C GLN A 46 -25.67 -18.07 -12.07
N LYS A 47 -26.42 -17.01 -12.41
CA LYS A 47 -27.50 -16.48 -11.56
C LYS A 47 -28.64 -17.49 -11.35
N ALA A 48 -28.95 -18.29 -12.38
CA ALA A 48 -29.94 -19.36 -12.30
C ALA A 48 -29.53 -20.53 -11.38
N LYS A 49 -28.22 -20.75 -11.16
CA LYS A 49 -27.72 -21.76 -10.20
C LYS A 49 -27.84 -21.30 -8.75
N GLU A 50 -27.68 -20.01 -8.50
CA GLU A 50 -27.78 -19.43 -7.15
C GLU A 50 -29.22 -19.44 -6.63
N LEU A 51 -30.22 -19.20 -7.50
CA LEU A 51 -31.64 -19.28 -7.15
C LEU A 51 -32.13 -20.70 -6.80
N LYS A 52 -31.45 -21.76 -7.27
CA LYS A 52 -31.83 -23.14 -6.94
C LYS A 52 -31.34 -23.63 -5.57
N ALA A 53 -30.56 -22.83 -4.83
CA ALA A 53 -29.95 -23.23 -3.54
C ALA A 53 -30.78 -22.90 -2.28
N LEU A 54 -31.99 -22.36 -2.45
CA LEU A 54 -32.90 -21.96 -1.36
C LEU A 54 -33.31 -23.08 -0.35
N PRO A 55 -33.39 -24.38 -0.70
CA PRO A 55 -33.73 -25.42 0.28
C PRO A 55 -32.67 -25.64 1.37
N ALA A 56 -31.41 -25.24 1.14
CA ALA A 56 -30.30 -25.43 2.07
C ALA A 56 -30.39 -24.56 3.34
N LEU A 57 -31.29 -23.57 3.37
CA LEU A 57 -31.50 -22.68 4.51
C LEU A 57 -32.39 -23.32 5.61
N LYS A 58 -33.31 -24.22 5.26
CA LYS A 58 -34.15 -24.94 6.25
C LYS A 58 -33.30 -25.86 7.15
N LYS A 59 -32.36 -26.61 6.57
CA LYS A 59 -31.46 -27.51 7.32
C LYS A 59 -30.56 -26.77 8.31
N LYS A 60 -30.19 -25.52 8.03
CA LYS A 60 -29.42 -24.67 8.95
C LYS A 60 -30.23 -24.16 10.13
N ALA A 61 -31.55 -24.01 9.99
CA ALA A 61 -32.43 -23.62 11.09
C ALA A 61 -32.63 -24.76 12.10
N GLU A 62 -32.73 -25.99 11.63
CA GLU A 62 -32.84 -27.19 12.48
C GLU A 62 -31.55 -27.47 13.27
N GLU A 63 -30.38 -27.29 12.65
CA GLU A 63 -29.09 -27.36 13.36
C GLU A 63 -28.94 -26.29 14.45
N ALA A 64 -29.52 -25.10 14.25
CA ALA A 64 -29.49 -24.03 15.25
C ALA A 64 -30.37 -24.38 16.46
N ALA A 65 -31.52 -25.03 16.25
CA ALA A 65 -32.41 -25.47 17.32
C ALA A 65 -31.77 -26.54 18.21
N SER A 66 -31.05 -27.51 17.62
CA SER A 66 -30.32 -28.55 18.37
C SER A 66 -29.19 -27.97 19.24
N LYS A 67 -28.45 -26.97 18.73
CA LYS A 67 -27.39 -26.28 19.50
C LYS A 67 -27.93 -25.48 20.69
N ILE A 68 -29.15 -24.95 20.58
CA ILE A 68 -29.82 -24.25 21.68
C ILE A 68 -30.22 -25.22 22.81
N ALA A 69 -30.67 -26.43 22.47
CA ALA A 69 -30.99 -27.47 23.44
C ALA A 69 -29.74 -27.95 24.21
N LEU A 70 -28.62 -28.16 23.51
CA LEU A 70 -27.34 -28.56 24.10
C LEU A 70 -26.72 -27.46 24.99
N PHE A 71 -27.00 -26.19 24.69
CA PHE A 71 -26.57 -25.06 25.53
C PHE A 71 -27.35 -25.00 26.86
N LYS A 72 -28.65 -25.34 26.86
CA LYS A 72 -29.47 -25.36 28.08
C LYS A 72 -29.01 -26.43 29.08
N SER A 73 -28.55 -27.60 28.63
CA SER A 73 -28.03 -28.64 29.52
C SER A 73 -26.70 -28.22 30.18
N SER A 74 -25.81 -27.55 29.44
CA SER A 74 -24.52 -27.07 29.97
C SER A 74 -24.63 -25.93 31.00
N MET A 75 -25.79 -25.30 31.14
CA MET A 75 -26.05 -24.24 32.13
C MET A 75 -26.31 -24.78 33.55
N LYS A 76 -26.57 -26.09 33.72
CA LYS A 76 -26.75 -26.70 35.05
C LYS A 76 -25.45 -26.77 35.87
N ASP A 77 -24.28 -26.75 35.22
CA ASP A 77 -22.96 -26.84 35.87
C ASP A 77 -22.33 -25.48 36.24
N LEU A 78 -23.08 -24.37 36.06
CA LEU A 78 -22.58 -23.00 36.25
C LEU A 78 -22.02 -22.70 37.66
N PRO A 79 -22.56 -23.24 38.77
CA PRO A 79 -22.06 -22.94 40.12
C PRO A 79 -20.60 -23.42 40.33
N LYS A 80 -20.26 -24.61 39.82
CA LYS A 80 -18.89 -25.16 39.91
C LYS A 80 -17.90 -24.37 39.04
N LYS A 81 -18.36 -23.81 37.91
CA LYS A 81 -17.53 -22.97 37.03
C LYS A 81 -17.24 -21.60 37.63
N MET A 82 -18.13 -21.00 38.44
CA MET A 82 -17.88 -19.68 39.04
C MET A 82 -16.75 -19.69 40.08
N GLN A 83 -16.54 -20.79 40.81
CA GLN A 83 -15.38 -20.92 41.72
C GLN A 83 -14.03 -20.92 40.96
N SER A 84 -13.99 -21.47 39.75
CA SER A 84 -12.80 -21.42 38.89
C SER A 84 -12.48 -20.01 38.38
N VAL A 85 -13.49 -19.15 38.23
CA VAL A 85 -13.35 -17.77 37.75
C VAL A 85 -12.68 -16.88 38.79
N HIS A 86 -12.90 -17.11 40.09
CA HIS A 86 -12.18 -16.38 41.15
C HIS A 86 -10.68 -16.73 41.19
N ARG A 87 -10.32 -18.01 40.98
CA ARG A 87 -8.91 -18.40 40.82
C ARG A 87 -8.26 -17.79 39.58
N GLN A 88 -9.00 -17.66 38.47
CA GLN A 88 -8.50 -16.98 37.26
C GLN A 88 -8.33 -15.47 37.43
N LYS A 89 -9.13 -14.82 38.27
CA LYS A 89 -9.04 -13.37 38.52
C LYS A 89 -7.71 -12.98 39.18
N ALA A 90 -7.18 -13.84 40.05
CA ALA A 90 -5.86 -13.67 40.67
C ALA A 90 -4.70 -13.80 39.67
N GLN A 91 -4.91 -14.42 38.50
CA GLN A 91 -3.87 -14.57 37.47
C GLN A 91 -3.80 -13.39 36.50
N ILE A 92 -4.77 -12.46 36.54
CA ILE A 92 -4.83 -11.32 35.62
C ILE A 92 -3.62 -10.38 35.75
N PRO A 93 -3.16 -9.98 36.95
CA PRO A 93 -1.98 -9.12 37.09
C PRO A 93 -0.71 -9.77 36.54
N VAL A 94 -0.54 -11.08 36.76
CA VAL A 94 0.59 -11.87 36.23
C VAL A 94 0.55 -11.93 34.69
N ALA A 95 -0.65 -12.07 34.11
CA ALA A 95 -0.82 -12.04 32.66
C ALA A 95 -0.52 -10.66 32.05
N ILE A 96 -0.87 -9.57 32.74
CA ILE A 96 -0.55 -8.19 32.32
C ILE A 96 0.96 -7.96 32.35
N ALA A 97 1.64 -8.30 33.45
CA ALA A 97 3.09 -8.17 33.57
C ALA A 97 3.84 -8.98 32.50
N ASN A 98 3.38 -10.20 32.20
CA ASN A 98 3.94 -11.02 31.12
C ASN A 98 3.71 -10.41 29.72
N LEU A 99 2.58 -9.73 29.50
CA LEU A 99 2.30 -9.02 28.25
C LEU A 99 3.21 -7.81 28.07
N GLU A 100 3.43 -7.03 29.13
CA GLU A 100 4.34 -5.88 29.13
C GLU A 100 5.80 -6.32 28.89
N ALA A 101 6.26 -7.36 29.58
CA ALA A 101 7.58 -7.95 29.35
C ALA A 101 7.74 -8.50 27.92
N ARG A 102 6.66 -9.00 27.31
CA ARG A 102 6.68 -9.43 25.90
C ARG A 102 6.73 -8.24 24.95
N GLN A 103 6.00 -7.17 25.23
CA GLN A 103 6.04 -5.94 24.43
C GLN A 103 7.43 -5.28 24.47
N SER A 104 8.08 -5.23 25.63
CA SER A 104 9.44 -4.67 25.76
C SER A 104 10.46 -5.47 24.94
N ARG A 105 10.39 -6.81 24.95
CA ARG A 105 11.21 -7.67 24.09
C ARG A 105 10.97 -7.42 22.60
N ILE A 106 9.72 -7.22 22.18
CA ILE A 106 9.38 -6.90 20.78
C ILE A 106 9.96 -5.54 20.38
N ARG A 107 9.85 -4.51 21.24
CA ARG A 107 10.45 -3.19 21.00
C ARG A 107 11.97 -3.27 20.86
N ALA A 108 12.63 -4.02 21.74
CA ALA A 108 14.07 -4.24 21.66
C ALA A 108 14.50 -4.97 20.38
N GLN A 109 13.73 -5.98 19.94
CA GLN A 109 13.98 -6.66 18.66
C GLN A 109 13.76 -5.74 17.45
N ALA A 110 12.72 -4.90 17.49
CA ALA A 110 12.46 -3.91 16.45
C ALA A 110 13.61 -2.90 16.34
N ALA A 111 14.11 -2.38 17.46
CA ALA A 111 15.25 -1.46 17.49
C ALA A 111 16.53 -2.09 16.92
N LYS A 112 16.87 -3.33 17.31
CA LYS A 112 18.01 -4.07 16.73
C LYS A 112 17.86 -4.26 15.21
N PHE A 113 16.63 -4.50 14.76
CA PHE A 113 16.34 -4.68 13.35
C PHE A 113 16.45 -3.38 12.55
N GLU A 114 15.96 -2.26 13.10
CA GLU A 114 16.11 -0.93 12.50
C GLU A 114 17.59 -0.53 12.38
N ALA A 115 18.40 -0.77 13.42
CA ALA A 115 19.84 -0.54 13.38
C ALA A 115 20.53 -1.34 12.27
N THR A 116 20.14 -2.61 12.10
CA THR A 116 20.66 -3.48 11.03
C THR A 116 20.25 -2.97 9.64
N ASN A 117 19.01 -2.56 9.44
CA ASN A 117 18.56 -1.97 8.17
C ASN A 117 19.26 -0.65 7.87
N ALA A 118 19.50 0.19 8.88
CA ALA A 118 20.23 1.44 8.73
C ALA A 118 21.66 1.18 8.25
N MET A 119 22.33 0.17 8.81
CA MET A 119 23.65 -0.29 8.35
C MET A 119 23.62 -0.72 6.87
N PHE A 120 22.67 -1.57 6.46
CA PHE A 120 22.53 -2.00 5.07
C PHE A 120 22.27 -0.83 4.11
N ARG A 121 21.43 0.14 4.50
CA ARG A 121 21.16 1.33 3.69
C ARG A 121 22.43 2.15 3.47
N ARG A 122 23.26 2.31 4.50
CA ARG A 122 24.57 2.99 4.39
C ARG A 122 25.51 2.24 3.44
N GLU A 123 25.57 0.92 3.54
CA GLU A 123 26.40 0.10 2.64
C GLU A 123 25.96 0.20 1.17
N ILE A 124 24.65 0.14 0.90
CA ILE A 124 24.08 0.33 -0.44
C ILE A 124 24.41 1.73 -0.98
N ALA A 125 24.26 2.76 -0.15
CA ALA A 125 24.58 4.13 -0.52
C ALA A 125 26.08 4.29 -0.86
N GLN A 126 26.97 3.70 -0.07
CA GLN A 126 28.40 3.68 -0.35
C GLN A 126 28.74 2.95 -1.66
N LYS A 127 28.17 1.76 -1.89
CA LYS A 127 28.35 1.00 -3.14
C LYS A 127 27.83 1.78 -4.36
N LYS A 128 26.69 2.44 -4.23
CA LYS A 128 26.13 3.33 -5.28
C LYS A 128 27.06 4.51 -5.57
N LYS A 129 27.60 5.15 -4.53
CA LYS A 129 28.56 6.27 -4.66
C LYS A 129 29.85 5.82 -5.36
N ALA A 130 30.38 4.65 -5.00
CA ALA A 130 31.55 4.05 -5.65
C ALA A 130 31.28 3.72 -7.14
N MET A 131 30.12 3.12 -7.44
CA MET A 131 29.70 2.83 -8.82
C MET A 131 29.58 4.10 -9.67
N MET A 132 28.97 5.16 -9.11
CA MET A 132 28.86 6.45 -9.80
C MET A 132 30.23 7.11 -10.02
N LYS A 133 31.16 6.99 -9.06
CA LYS A 133 32.54 7.46 -9.22
C LYS A 133 33.25 6.71 -10.37
N TYR A 134 33.08 5.40 -10.43
CA TYR A 134 33.61 4.57 -11.51
C TYR A 134 33.03 4.95 -12.88
N LEU A 135 31.70 5.12 -12.98
CA LEU A 135 31.04 5.55 -14.21
C LEU A 135 31.53 6.92 -14.68
N ARG A 136 31.69 7.90 -13.78
CA ARG A 136 32.26 9.22 -14.12
C ARG A 136 33.71 9.10 -14.60
N MET A 137 34.51 8.22 -14.01
CA MET A 137 35.87 7.96 -14.46
C MET A 137 35.91 7.37 -15.86
N GLN A 138 35.05 6.38 -16.16
CA GLN A 138 34.92 5.80 -17.50
C GLN A 138 34.47 6.83 -18.54
N LEU A 139 33.50 7.69 -18.20
CA LEU A 139 33.07 8.79 -19.07
C LEU A 139 34.19 9.80 -19.33
N ARG A 140 35.06 10.09 -18.35
CA ARG A 140 36.24 10.95 -18.57
C ARG A 140 37.25 10.32 -19.51
N ILE A 141 37.54 9.03 -19.36
CA ILE A 141 38.47 8.29 -20.24
C ILE A 141 37.96 8.31 -21.68
N LEU A 142 36.66 8.06 -21.87
CA LEU A 142 36.01 8.14 -23.19
C LEU A 142 36.09 9.56 -23.77
N ALA A 143 35.79 10.58 -22.96
CA ALA A 143 35.87 11.99 -23.39
C ALA A 143 37.30 12.42 -23.76
N SER A 144 38.31 11.96 -23.02
CA SER A 144 39.72 12.23 -23.36
C SER A 144 40.18 11.50 -24.62
N SER A 145 39.66 10.30 -24.89
CA SER A 145 39.96 9.56 -26.12
C SER A 145 39.38 10.24 -27.38
N THR A 146 38.28 10.99 -27.25
CA THR A 146 37.68 11.73 -28.36
C THR A 146 38.31 13.09 -28.64
N ARG A 147 39.16 13.61 -27.74
CA ARG A 147 39.97 14.81 -27.97
C ARG A 147 41.32 14.41 -28.58
N SER A 148 41.32 13.98 -29.83
CA SER A 148 42.56 13.94 -30.62
C SER A 148 42.87 15.38 -31.06
N PRO A 149 44.00 15.97 -30.62
CA PRO A 149 44.39 17.30 -31.07
C PRO A 149 44.88 17.21 -32.52
N ASN A 150 44.38 18.09 -33.38
CA ASN A 150 44.87 18.32 -34.74
C ASN A 150 44.87 17.10 -35.68
N ILE A 151 43.68 16.64 -36.07
CA ILE A 151 43.53 16.20 -37.46
C ILE A 151 43.44 17.49 -38.29
N LYS A 152 44.59 18.01 -38.71
CA LYS A 152 44.65 19.01 -39.79
C LYS A 152 43.86 18.43 -40.95
N ILE A 153 42.76 19.10 -41.29
CA ILE A 153 41.97 18.84 -42.48
C ILE A 153 42.91 19.06 -43.68
N LEU A 154 43.56 17.99 -44.12
CA LEU A 154 44.29 17.97 -45.38
C LEU A 154 43.25 18.15 -46.49
N LYS A 155 43.35 19.29 -47.18
CA LYS A 155 42.61 19.59 -48.40
C LYS A 155 42.72 18.40 -49.37
N LYS A 156 41.56 17.92 -49.84
CA LYS A 156 41.44 16.97 -50.95
C LYS A 156 42.29 17.42 -52.14
N PRO A 157 43.24 16.62 -52.63
CA PRO A 157 43.61 16.65 -54.03
C PRO A 157 42.60 15.81 -54.82
N THR A 158 41.99 16.46 -55.80
CA THR A 158 41.17 15.84 -56.83
C THR A 158 42.09 15.09 -57.78
N SER A 159 42.29 13.78 -57.61
CA SER A 159 42.79 12.91 -58.67
C SER A 159 42.29 11.47 -58.49
N GLN A 160 41.88 10.89 -59.62
CA GLN A 160 41.17 9.62 -59.74
C GLN A 160 42.01 8.41 -59.25
N PRO A 161 41.38 7.37 -58.69
CA PRO A 161 42.11 6.16 -58.28
C PRO A 161 42.39 5.26 -59.49
N LYS A 162 43.68 5.11 -59.79
CA LYS A 162 44.22 4.05 -60.63
C LYS A 162 44.12 2.73 -59.84
N LYS A 163 43.52 1.70 -60.43
CA LYS A 163 43.44 0.34 -59.89
C LYS A 163 44.85 -0.20 -59.63
N THR A 164 45.22 -0.33 -58.36
CA THR A 164 46.32 -1.19 -57.91
C THR A 164 45.77 -2.28 -57.02
N THR A 165 46.01 -3.52 -57.45
CA THR A 165 45.69 -4.76 -56.76
C THR A 165 46.39 -4.77 -55.40
N PRO A 166 45.69 -5.01 -54.27
CA PRO A 166 46.34 -5.05 -52.95
C PRO A 166 47.14 -6.35 -52.82
N GLN A 167 48.43 -6.20 -52.54
CA GLN A 167 49.26 -7.30 -52.05
C GLN A 167 48.80 -7.75 -50.65
N PRO A 168 48.94 -9.05 -50.33
CA PRO A 168 48.46 -9.63 -49.09
C PRO A 168 49.53 -9.54 -47.99
N GLU A 169 49.81 -8.35 -47.44
CA GLU A 169 50.76 -8.22 -46.33
C GLU A 169 50.20 -7.34 -45.20
N ASP A 170 50.35 -7.84 -43.97
CA ASP A 170 50.19 -7.17 -42.67
C ASP A 170 48.80 -6.73 -42.17
N VAL A 171 47.77 -7.54 -42.41
CA VAL A 171 46.52 -7.50 -41.63
C VAL A 171 46.64 -8.25 -40.27
N SER A 172 47.84 -8.72 -39.91
CA SER A 172 48.03 -9.84 -38.98
C SER A 172 47.80 -9.52 -37.50
N LEU A 173 48.34 -8.47 -36.90
CA LEU A 173 48.34 -8.37 -35.42
C LEU A 173 47.26 -7.45 -34.85
N GLU A 174 46.97 -6.34 -35.52
CA GLU A 174 46.10 -5.29 -34.97
C GLU A 174 44.61 -5.70 -34.96
N LYS A 175 44.14 -6.35 -36.03
CA LYS A 175 42.76 -6.87 -36.08
C LYS A 175 42.53 -7.98 -35.07
N MET A 176 43.54 -8.83 -34.81
CA MET A 176 43.46 -9.86 -33.77
C MET A 176 43.38 -9.25 -32.38
N LYS A 177 44.16 -8.21 -32.08
CA LYS A 177 44.07 -7.46 -30.80
C LYS A 177 42.69 -6.83 -30.62
N ALA A 178 42.16 -6.17 -31.65
CA ALA A 178 40.83 -5.56 -31.60
C ALA A 178 39.69 -6.58 -31.41
N LEU A 179 39.79 -7.77 -32.02
CA LEU A 179 38.84 -8.86 -31.81
C LEU A 179 38.92 -9.43 -30.40
N LEU A 180 40.13 -9.58 -29.85
CA LEU A 180 40.34 -10.03 -28.48
C LEU A 180 39.77 -9.04 -27.46
N GLU A 181 39.97 -7.73 -27.66
CA GLU A 181 39.41 -6.69 -26.81
C GLU A 181 37.87 -6.68 -26.85
N ARG A 182 37.26 -6.83 -28.03
CA ARG A 182 35.80 -6.98 -28.17
C ARG A 182 35.27 -8.18 -27.40
N GLN A 183 35.91 -9.35 -27.54
CA GLN A 183 35.51 -10.54 -26.78
C GLN A 183 35.61 -10.36 -25.26
N GLN A 184 36.63 -9.64 -24.78
CA GLN A 184 36.74 -9.31 -23.36
C GLN A 184 35.64 -8.34 -22.90
N LEU A 185 35.26 -7.38 -23.74
CA LEU A 185 34.18 -6.44 -23.46
C LEU A 185 32.83 -7.15 -23.38
N ASP A 186 32.54 -8.07 -24.31
CA ASP A 186 31.30 -8.84 -24.32
C ASP A 186 31.17 -9.74 -23.09
N LYS A 187 32.25 -10.40 -22.68
CA LYS A 187 32.28 -11.17 -21.41
C LYS A 187 32.01 -10.29 -20.19
N LYS A 188 32.55 -9.06 -20.16
CA LYS A 188 32.28 -8.09 -19.09
C LYS A 188 30.83 -7.61 -19.13
N LEU A 189 30.27 -7.35 -20.31
CA LEU A 189 28.88 -6.93 -20.50
C LEU A 189 27.90 -8.01 -20.04
N ASP A 190 28.14 -9.27 -20.38
CA ASP A 190 27.31 -10.39 -19.94
C ASP A 190 27.39 -10.61 -18.43
N SER A 191 28.57 -10.44 -17.83
CA SER A 191 28.73 -10.43 -16.36
C SER A 191 27.91 -9.31 -15.71
N LEU A 192 27.93 -8.10 -16.29
CA LEU A 192 27.12 -6.97 -15.82
C LEU A 192 25.61 -7.23 -15.97
N LYS A 193 25.15 -7.78 -17.11
CA LYS A 193 23.75 -8.19 -17.30
C LYS A 193 23.30 -9.18 -16.24
N LYS A 194 24.11 -10.22 -15.95
CA LYS A 194 23.83 -11.19 -14.87
C LYS A 194 23.72 -10.51 -13.50
N ARG A 195 24.65 -9.60 -13.17
CA ARG A 195 24.59 -8.81 -11.92
C ARG A 195 23.34 -7.93 -11.85
N PHE A 196 22.94 -7.32 -12.96
CA PHE A 196 21.74 -6.48 -13.02
C PHE A 196 20.46 -7.29 -12.78
N VAL A 197 20.35 -8.49 -13.39
CA VAL A 197 19.22 -9.41 -13.16
C VAL A 197 19.15 -9.83 -11.68
N ILE A 198 20.28 -10.14 -11.05
CA ILE A 198 20.35 -10.47 -9.62
C ILE A 198 19.89 -9.28 -8.77
N LEU A 199 20.36 -8.06 -9.05
CA LEU A 199 19.95 -6.84 -8.32
C LEU A 199 18.45 -6.54 -8.49
N ALA A 200 17.90 -6.70 -9.69
CA ALA A 200 16.46 -6.53 -9.94
C ALA A 200 15.64 -7.55 -9.15
N HIS A 201 16.09 -8.81 -9.06
CA HIS A 201 15.44 -9.84 -8.26
C HIS A 201 15.51 -9.53 -6.76
N ILE A 202 16.67 -9.11 -6.24
CA ILE A 202 16.82 -8.68 -4.84
C ILE A 202 15.86 -7.53 -4.52
N SER A 203 15.78 -6.52 -5.39
CA SER A 203 14.84 -5.39 -5.24
C SER A 203 13.38 -5.85 -5.21
N SER A 204 13.00 -6.76 -6.11
CA SER A 204 11.65 -7.36 -6.15
C SER A 204 11.31 -8.12 -4.85
N VAL A 205 12.25 -8.91 -4.34
CA VAL A 205 12.09 -9.64 -3.06
C VAL A 205 11.97 -8.68 -1.89
N GLN A 206 12.77 -7.60 -1.85
CA GLN A 206 12.68 -6.56 -0.82
C GLN A 206 11.32 -5.85 -0.85
N MET A 207 10.79 -5.53 -2.03
CA MET A 207 9.44 -4.98 -2.16
C MET A 207 8.36 -5.92 -1.61
N ARG A 208 8.45 -7.23 -1.92
CA ARG A 208 7.52 -8.24 -1.37
C ARG A 208 7.60 -8.36 0.15
N ILE A 209 8.81 -8.33 0.71
CA ILE A 209 9.01 -8.33 2.17
C ILE A 209 8.38 -7.09 2.80
N SER A 210 8.56 -5.91 2.18
CA SER A 210 7.95 -4.66 2.64
C SER A 210 6.42 -4.72 2.65
N ASP A 211 5.80 -5.22 1.58
CA ASP A 211 4.34 -5.38 1.51
C ASP A 211 3.82 -6.37 2.56
N ILE A 212 4.49 -7.52 2.74
CA ILE A 212 4.11 -8.50 3.78
C ILE A 212 4.20 -7.88 5.18
N ARG A 213 5.24 -7.09 5.48
CA ARG A 213 5.36 -6.36 6.75
C ARG A 213 4.24 -5.34 6.95
N GLY A 214 3.89 -4.58 5.91
CA GLY A 214 2.75 -3.66 5.93
C GLY A 214 1.44 -4.36 6.26
N ARG A 215 1.20 -5.56 5.70
CA ARG A 215 0.02 -6.39 6.03
C ARG A 215 0.03 -6.87 7.48
N ILE A 216 1.18 -7.29 8.00
CA ILE A 216 1.36 -7.72 9.40
C ILE A 216 1.01 -6.55 10.34
N ALA A 217 1.59 -5.37 10.13
CA ALA A 217 1.32 -4.19 10.95
C ALA A 217 -0.16 -3.79 10.96
N ARG A 218 -0.83 -3.83 9.78
CA ARG A 218 -2.28 -3.60 9.69
C ARG A 218 -3.10 -4.61 10.49
N ASN A 219 -2.72 -5.89 10.44
CA ASN A 219 -3.39 -6.95 11.21
C ASN A 219 -3.17 -6.78 12.71
N GLU A 220 -1.97 -6.41 13.16
CA GLU A 220 -1.70 -6.12 14.58
C GLU A 220 -2.56 -4.96 15.10
N ARG A 221 -2.63 -3.84 14.36
CA ARG A 221 -3.51 -2.71 14.71
C ARG A 221 -4.98 -3.12 14.76
N ALA A 222 -5.43 -4.01 13.86
CA ALA A 222 -6.80 -4.52 13.88
C ALA A 222 -7.08 -5.39 15.11
N ILE A 223 -6.13 -6.26 15.50
CA ILE A 223 -6.23 -7.11 16.69
C ILE A 223 -6.26 -6.23 17.95
N SER A 224 -5.35 -5.25 18.07
CA SER A 224 -5.30 -4.33 19.22
C SER A 224 -6.60 -3.54 19.38
N ARG A 225 -7.14 -2.98 18.29
CA ARG A 225 -8.44 -2.28 18.32
C ARG A 225 -9.60 -3.18 18.73
N ALA A 226 -9.61 -4.43 18.26
CA ALA A 226 -10.63 -5.39 18.67
C ALA A 226 -10.52 -5.71 20.17
N HIS A 227 -9.29 -5.87 20.67
CA HIS A 227 -9.02 -6.14 22.08
C HIS A 227 -9.47 -4.98 22.99
N ILE A 228 -9.12 -3.73 22.64
CA ILE A 228 -9.56 -2.53 23.37
C ILE A 228 -11.10 -2.45 23.42
N ARG A 229 -11.78 -2.73 22.30
CA ARG A 229 -13.26 -2.75 22.25
C ARG A 229 -13.86 -3.84 23.13
N ILE A 230 -13.25 -5.03 23.16
CA ILE A 230 -13.67 -6.12 24.05
C ILE A 230 -13.50 -5.71 25.51
N LEU A 231 -12.39 -5.06 25.87
CA LEU A 231 -12.16 -4.57 27.23
C LEU A 231 -13.19 -3.51 27.64
N LYS A 232 -13.42 -2.48 26.82
CA LYS A 232 -14.44 -1.44 27.08
C LYS A 232 -15.84 -2.03 27.24
N LEU A 233 -16.23 -2.98 26.39
CA LEU A 233 -17.52 -3.67 26.52
C LEU A 233 -17.59 -4.53 27.78
N SER A 234 -16.50 -5.20 28.14
CA SER A 234 -16.46 -6.01 29.36
C SER A 234 -16.59 -5.16 30.64
N GLN A 235 -15.98 -3.96 30.65
CA GLN A 235 -16.14 -2.97 31.72
C GLN A 235 -17.59 -2.50 31.81
N LYS A 236 -18.19 -2.10 30.69
CA LYS A 236 -19.61 -1.67 30.63
C LYS A 236 -20.58 -2.77 31.07
N ILE A 237 -20.28 -4.04 30.75
CA ILE A 237 -21.07 -5.18 31.23
C ILE A 237 -20.89 -5.37 32.75
N ALA A 238 -19.67 -5.18 33.26
CA ALA A 238 -19.39 -5.29 34.69
C ALA A 238 -20.07 -4.18 35.50
N GLU A 239 -20.08 -2.94 35.00
CA GLU A 239 -20.80 -1.81 35.59
C GLU A 239 -22.30 -2.07 35.65
N LYS A 240 -22.90 -2.46 34.52
CA LYS A 240 -24.33 -2.84 34.50
C LYS A 240 -24.66 -3.98 35.47
N ARG A 241 -23.75 -4.93 35.67
CA ARG A 241 -23.93 -6.00 36.67
C ARG A 241 -23.90 -5.47 38.10
N ARG A 242 -23.01 -4.52 38.40
CA ARG A 242 -22.96 -3.87 39.72
C ARG A 242 -24.23 -3.06 40.00
N GLU A 243 -24.76 -2.37 39.00
CA GLU A 243 -26.06 -1.68 39.09
C GLU A 243 -27.20 -2.68 39.34
N GLN A 244 -27.19 -3.80 38.63
CA GLN A 244 -28.19 -4.86 38.80
C GLN A 244 -28.11 -5.57 40.15
N GLU A 245 -26.93 -5.63 40.78
CA GLU A 245 -26.75 -6.17 42.12
C GLU A 245 -27.42 -5.33 43.21
N LYS A 246 -27.67 -4.04 42.93
CA LYS A 246 -28.40 -3.15 43.85
C LYS A 246 -29.92 -3.32 43.78
N LEU A 247 -30.45 -4.10 42.82
CA LEU A 247 -31.89 -4.31 42.67
C LEU A 247 -32.45 -5.32 43.69
N PRO A 248 -33.67 -5.12 44.24
CA PRO A 248 -34.35 -6.08 45.10
C PRO A 248 -34.50 -7.46 44.43
N GLY A 249 -34.45 -8.54 45.23
CA GLY A 249 -34.28 -9.92 44.74
C GLY A 249 -35.24 -10.38 43.64
N ALA A 250 -36.51 -9.96 43.68
CA ALA A 250 -37.51 -10.31 42.66
C ALA A 250 -37.24 -9.64 41.29
N LEU A 251 -36.80 -8.37 41.30
CA LEU A 251 -36.43 -7.61 40.10
C LEU A 251 -35.13 -8.14 39.46
N ARG A 252 -34.18 -8.57 40.30
CA ARG A 252 -32.91 -9.16 39.84
C ARG A 252 -33.14 -10.43 39.00
N ALA A 253 -34.08 -11.29 39.41
CA ALA A 253 -34.43 -12.52 38.69
C ALA A 253 -35.08 -12.26 37.32
N LEU A 254 -35.96 -11.25 37.23
CA LEU A 254 -36.61 -10.85 35.97
C LEU A 254 -35.62 -10.26 34.97
N VAL A 255 -34.69 -9.42 35.43
CA VAL A 255 -33.66 -8.80 34.57
C VAL A 255 -32.67 -9.85 34.06
N LEU A 256 -32.23 -10.80 34.90
CA LEU A 256 -31.34 -11.89 34.50
C LEU A 256 -31.98 -12.81 33.44
N LYS A 257 -33.30 -13.03 33.48
CA LYS A 257 -34.03 -13.86 32.51
C LYS A 257 -34.12 -13.22 31.12
N LYS A 258 -34.14 -11.89 31.02
CA LYS A 258 -34.21 -11.15 29.75
C LYS A 258 -32.85 -10.82 29.13
N GLN A 259 -31.75 -10.95 29.87
CA GLN A 259 -30.44 -10.51 29.39
C GLN A 259 -29.79 -11.56 28.47
N LYS A 260 -30.15 -11.53 27.19
CA LYS A 260 -29.35 -12.17 26.12
C LYS A 260 -27.93 -11.60 26.23
N GLN A 261 -26.91 -12.47 26.29
CA GLN A 261 -25.53 -12.00 26.16
C GLN A 261 -25.43 -11.12 24.91
N PRO A 262 -24.73 -9.97 24.98
CA PRO A 262 -24.70 -9.04 23.88
C PRO A 262 -24.07 -9.75 22.68
N GLU A 263 -24.85 -10.03 21.64
CA GLU A 263 -24.38 -10.62 20.39
C GLU A 263 -23.19 -9.84 19.81
N ALA A 264 -23.13 -8.54 20.11
CA ALA A 264 -21.99 -7.67 19.84
C ALA A 264 -20.65 -8.20 20.38
N LEU A 265 -20.60 -8.73 21.61
CA LEU A 265 -19.37 -9.30 22.19
C LEU A 265 -18.96 -10.57 21.45
N ARG A 266 -19.92 -11.45 21.13
CA ARG A 266 -19.68 -12.67 20.35
C ARG A 266 -19.14 -12.32 18.95
N LEU A 267 -19.76 -11.36 18.28
CA LEU A 267 -19.34 -10.90 16.95
C LEU A 267 -17.92 -10.32 16.97
N LEU A 268 -17.57 -9.52 17.99
CA LEU A 268 -16.24 -8.94 18.14
C LEU A 268 -15.17 -10.01 18.40
N VAL A 269 -15.47 -11.03 19.22
CA VAL A 269 -14.56 -12.17 19.43
C VAL A 269 -14.34 -12.95 18.12
N VAL A 270 -15.40 -13.17 17.33
CA VAL A 270 -15.28 -13.82 16.01
C VAL A 270 -14.39 -12.99 15.06
N LYS A 271 -14.59 -11.66 15.01
CA LYS A 271 -13.76 -10.76 14.19
C LYS A 271 -12.29 -10.76 14.65
N ALA A 272 -12.03 -10.71 15.96
CA ALA A 272 -10.68 -10.78 16.51
C ALA A 272 -9.98 -12.10 16.16
N ASN A 273 -10.69 -13.23 16.28
CA ASN A 273 -10.17 -14.54 15.92
C ASN A 273 -9.88 -14.67 14.42
N LYS A 274 -10.72 -14.09 13.55
CA LYS A 274 -10.47 -14.04 12.11
C LYS A 274 -9.20 -13.23 11.80
N ALA A 275 -9.04 -12.05 12.41
CA ALA A 275 -7.84 -11.23 12.25
C ALA A 275 -6.57 -11.97 12.72
N LYS A 276 -6.64 -12.68 13.85
CA LYS A 276 -5.56 -13.52 14.36
C LYS A 276 -5.16 -14.64 13.39
N ARG A 277 -6.12 -15.35 12.78
CA ARG A 277 -5.83 -16.37 11.76
C ARG A 277 -5.14 -15.79 10.53
N THR A 278 -5.59 -14.62 10.06
CA THR A 278 -4.95 -13.92 8.93
C THR A 278 -3.52 -13.52 9.29
N TYR A 279 -3.31 -12.96 10.49
CA TYR A 279 -1.98 -12.60 11.02
C TYR A 279 -1.02 -13.79 10.97
N GLU A 280 -1.39 -14.93 11.57
CA GLU A 280 -0.56 -16.14 11.60
C GLU A 280 -0.21 -16.64 10.19
N LYS A 281 -1.16 -16.56 9.25
CA LYS A 281 -0.91 -16.94 7.85
C LYS A 281 0.12 -16.00 7.19
N THR A 282 -0.03 -14.68 7.34
CA THR A 282 0.95 -13.72 6.80
C THR A 282 2.32 -13.84 7.47
N LYS A 283 2.36 -14.15 8.77
CA LYS A 283 3.61 -14.36 9.50
C LYS A 283 4.37 -15.57 8.96
N LYS A 284 3.70 -16.70 8.76
CA LYS A 284 4.29 -17.89 8.11
C LYS A 284 4.82 -17.59 6.71
N GLN A 285 4.11 -16.76 5.93
CA GLN A 285 4.59 -16.31 4.61
C GLN A 285 5.88 -15.47 4.72
N LEU A 286 5.97 -14.56 5.70
CA LEU A 286 7.17 -13.77 5.93
C LEU A 286 8.35 -14.66 6.35
N GLU A 287 8.11 -15.63 7.24
CA GLU A 287 9.11 -16.59 7.70
C GLU A 287 9.64 -17.42 6.52
N ALA A 288 8.75 -17.92 5.64
CA ALA A 288 9.16 -18.66 4.44
C ALA A 288 9.99 -17.80 3.47
N VAL A 289 9.58 -16.56 3.20
CA VAL A 289 10.35 -15.64 2.32
C VAL A 289 11.70 -15.30 2.96
N THR A 290 11.73 -15.06 4.27
CA THR A 290 12.95 -14.71 5.00
C THR A 290 13.90 -15.90 5.10
N ALA A 291 13.41 -17.12 5.29
CA ALA A 291 14.20 -18.34 5.25
C ALA A 291 14.82 -18.56 3.86
N THR A 292 14.07 -18.27 2.79
CA THR A 292 14.58 -18.31 1.41
C THR A 292 15.73 -17.32 1.22
N VAL A 293 15.59 -16.09 1.72
CA VAL A 293 16.63 -15.05 1.63
C VAL A 293 17.86 -15.34 2.50
N LYS A 294 17.66 -16.00 3.66
CA LYS A 294 18.75 -16.35 4.60
C LYS A 294 19.52 -17.61 4.20
N SER A 295 18.98 -18.46 3.32
CA SER A 295 19.72 -19.63 2.84
C SER A 295 21.02 -19.17 2.17
N ALA A 296 22.15 -19.75 2.57
CA ALA A 296 23.51 -19.25 2.30
C ALA A 296 23.91 -19.22 0.81
N ASP A 297 23.03 -19.67 -0.08
CA ASP A 297 23.26 -19.73 -1.51
C ASP A 297 22.02 -19.20 -2.26
N PRO A 298 21.97 -17.89 -2.57
CA PRO A 298 20.85 -17.29 -3.30
C PRO A 298 20.66 -17.92 -4.69
N ALA A 299 21.68 -18.55 -5.28
CA ALA A 299 21.55 -19.28 -6.53
C ALA A 299 20.79 -20.60 -6.33
N LYS A 300 21.03 -21.35 -5.24
CA LYS A 300 20.24 -22.53 -4.89
C LYS A 300 18.80 -22.18 -4.51
N ALA A 301 18.57 -21.07 -3.81
CA ALA A 301 17.23 -20.60 -3.49
C ALA A 301 16.42 -20.24 -4.75
N PHE A 302 17.07 -19.54 -5.70
CA PHE A 302 16.49 -19.24 -7.00
C PHE A 302 16.24 -20.51 -7.82
N ALA A 303 17.21 -21.43 -7.88
CA ALA A 303 17.06 -22.71 -8.57
C ALA A 303 15.92 -23.56 -7.98
N SER A 304 15.74 -23.55 -6.65
CA SER A 304 14.63 -24.23 -5.98
C SER A 304 13.27 -23.59 -6.30
N GLN A 305 13.19 -22.25 -6.35
CA GLN A 305 11.97 -21.57 -6.82
C GLN A 305 11.66 -21.87 -8.29
N VAL A 306 12.67 -21.82 -9.16
CA VAL A 306 12.53 -22.16 -10.58
C VAL A 306 12.08 -23.61 -10.72
N ARG A 307 12.66 -24.54 -9.96
CA ARG A 307 12.28 -25.95 -9.94
C ARG A 307 10.86 -26.16 -9.43
N LEU A 308 10.43 -25.48 -8.37
CA LEU A 308 9.03 -25.54 -7.90
C LEU A 308 8.05 -24.96 -8.92
N HIS A 309 8.46 -23.93 -9.68
CA HIS A 309 7.64 -23.36 -10.74
C HIS A 309 7.57 -24.29 -11.95
N GLN A 310 8.70 -24.89 -12.33
CA GLN A 310 8.79 -25.93 -13.36
C GLN A 310 8.01 -27.18 -12.96
N GLU A 311 8.00 -27.57 -11.69
CA GLU A 311 7.24 -28.71 -11.17
C GLU A 311 5.73 -28.43 -11.19
N LYS A 312 5.32 -27.20 -10.87
CA LYS A 312 3.92 -26.76 -11.07
C LYS A 312 3.53 -26.74 -12.55
N LEU A 313 4.43 -26.36 -13.44
CA LEU A 313 4.21 -26.41 -14.89
C LEU A 313 4.23 -27.85 -15.41
N ALA A 314 5.07 -28.72 -14.86
CA ALA A 314 5.13 -30.14 -15.17
C ALA A 314 3.88 -30.87 -14.67
N ALA A 315 3.32 -30.48 -13.53
CA ALA A 315 2.03 -30.98 -13.05
C ALA A 315 0.86 -30.59 -13.98
N ILE A 316 1.06 -29.63 -14.89
CA ILE A 316 0.09 -29.24 -15.93
C ILE A 316 0.35 -30.03 -17.25
N THR A 317 1.42 -30.83 -17.34
CA THR A 317 1.64 -31.68 -18.52
C THR A 317 0.57 -32.77 -18.64
N PRO A 318 0.13 -33.08 -19.88
CA PRO A 318 -0.99 -34.00 -20.09
C PRO A 318 -0.61 -35.43 -19.71
N LYS A 319 -1.41 -36.06 -18.85
CA LYS A 319 -1.29 -37.48 -18.53
C LYS A 319 -1.79 -38.32 -19.71
N LYS A 320 -0.99 -39.31 -20.13
CA LYS A 320 -1.46 -40.37 -21.04
C LYS A 320 -2.41 -41.29 -20.27
N ASP A 321 -3.48 -41.72 -20.93
CA ASP A 321 -4.32 -42.78 -20.40
C ASP A 321 -3.62 -44.14 -20.50
N LYS A 322 -4.28 -45.15 -19.92
CA LYS A 322 -3.88 -46.56 -19.93
C LYS A 322 -3.75 -47.19 -21.34
N HIS A 323 -4.13 -46.48 -22.40
CA HIS A 323 -3.99 -46.92 -23.79
C HIS A 323 -2.94 -46.09 -24.56
N GLY A 324 -2.13 -45.31 -23.85
CA GLY A 324 -1.10 -44.46 -24.44
C GLY A 324 -1.66 -43.22 -25.14
N LYS A 325 -2.97 -42.98 -25.08
CA LYS A 325 -3.62 -41.82 -25.70
C LYS A 325 -3.43 -40.63 -24.75
N ILE A 326 -2.85 -39.55 -25.27
CA ILE A 326 -2.71 -38.30 -24.51
C ILE A 326 -4.13 -37.80 -24.24
N ILE A 327 -4.61 -37.89 -22.99
CA ILE A 327 -5.85 -37.22 -22.63
C ILE A 327 -5.47 -35.74 -22.67
N PRO A 328 -6.03 -34.93 -23.59
CA PRO A 328 -5.82 -33.49 -23.50
C PRO A 328 -6.34 -33.12 -22.11
N ALA A 329 -5.47 -32.55 -21.27
CA ALA A 329 -5.94 -31.85 -20.09
C ALA A 329 -7.13 -30.99 -20.55
N LYS A 330 -8.20 -30.87 -19.75
CA LYS A 330 -9.30 -29.93 -19.99
C LYS A 330 -8.71 -28.51 -19.98
N THR A 331 -7.96 -28.18 -21.01
CA THR A 331 -7.53 -26.87 -21.40
C THR A 331 -8.80 -26.30 -22.00
N GLY A 332 -9.46 -25.44 -21.23
CA GLY A 332 -10.37 -24.48 -21.84
C GLY A 332 -9.62 -23.89 -23.03
N ALA A 333 -10.16 -24.12 -24.24
CA ALA A 333 -9.59 -23.80 -25.53
C ALA A 333 -8.36 -22.90 -25.44
N ALA A 334 -7.16 -23.51 -25.43
CA ALA A 334 -5.94 -22.78 -25.64
C ALA A 334 -5.95 -22.35 -27.11
N HIS A 335 -6.61 -21.23 -27.38
CA HIS A 335 -6.53 -20.53 -28.65
C HIS A 335 -5.05 -20.36 -28.96
N LYS A 336 -4.57 -21.04 -30.01
CA LYS A 336 -3.32 -20.68 -30.67
C LYS A 336 -3.42 -19.17 -30.91
N MET A 337 -2.66 -18.37 -30.16
CA MET A 337 -2.64 -16.93 -30.39
C MET A 337 -2.13 -16.77 -31.82
N PRO A 338 -2.91 -16.18 -32.74
CA PRO A 338 -2.43 -15.95 -34.09
C PRO A 338 -1.16 -15.12 -33.97
N SER A 339 -0.05 -15.64 -34.51
CA SER A 339 1.28 -15.03 -34.42
C SER A 339 1.44 -13.78 -35.29
N ILE A 340 0.32 -13.22 -35.76
CA ILE A 340 0.26 -12.07 -36.63
C ILE A 340 -0.16 -10.91 -35.73
N TRP A 341 0.83 -10.11 -35.35
CA TRP A 341 0.54 -8.83 -34.71
C TRP A 341 -0.33 -8.02 -35.67
N PRO A 342 -1.40 -7.35 -35.20
CA PRO A 342 -2.25 -6.58 -36.08
C PRO A 342 -1.42 -5.50 -36.79
N ASP A 343 -1.66 -5.27 -38.08
CA ASP A 343 -1.02 -4.19 -38.84
C ASP A 343 -1.28 -2.81 -38.22
N SER A 344 -2.25 -2.71 -37.30
CA SER A 344 -2.53 -1.51 -36.50
C SER A 344 -1.56 -1.27 -35.33
N TRP A 345 -0.59 -2.16 -35.08
CA TRP A 345 0.36 -2.05 -33.97
C TRP A 345 1.13 -0.72 -33.92
N PRO A 346 1.64 -0.16 -35.05
CA PRO A 346 2.30 1.14 -35.03
C PRO A 346 1.40 2.28 -34.57
N PHE A 347 0.11 2.26 -34.94
CA PHE A 347 -0.86 3.28 -34.52
C PHE A 347 -1.18 3.18 -33.03
N PHE A 348 -1.30 1.96 -32.50
CA PHE A 348 -1.47 1.74 -31.07
C PHE A 348 -0.26 2.25 -30.30
N LEU A 349 0.96 1.92 -30.74
CA LEU A 349 2.19 2.37 -30.10
C LEU A 349 2.32 3.91 -30.17
N GLY A 350 1.96 4.52 -31.30
CA GLY A 350 1.90 5.97 -31.45
C GLY A 350 0.92 6.62 -30.48
N GLY A 351 -0.29 6.07 -30.35
CA GLY A 351 -1.29 6.54 -29.39
C GLY A 351 -0.81 6.45 -27.93
N VAL A 352 -0.17 5.34 -27.55
CA VAL A 352 0.41 5.16 -26.20
C VAL A 352 1.51 6.18 -25.92
N LEU A 353 2.43 6.40 -26.87
CA LEU A 353 3.50 7.39 -26.71
C LEU A 353 2.92 8.81 -26.59
N LEU A 354 1.90 9.14 -27.39
CA LEU A 354 1.21 10.44 -27.33
C LEU A 354 0.52 10.64 -25.98
N SER A 355 -0.16 9.61 -25.45
CA SER A 355 -0.79 9.66 -24.12
C SER A 355 0.24 9.84 -23.01
N ILE A 356 1.41 9.17 -23.10
CA ILE A 356 2.50 9.35 -22.13
C ILE A 356 3.05 10.78 -22.19
N LEU A 357 3.26 11.33 -23.39
CA LEU A 357 3.71 12.72 -23.59
C LEU A 357 2.70 13.72 -23.01
N GLY A 358 1.41 13.55 -23.31
CA GLY A 358 0.34 14.39 -22.75
C GLY A 358 0.31 14.34 -21.22
N LEU A 359 0.49 13.16 -20.64
CA LEU A 359 0.55 12.97 -19.18
C LEU A 359 1.78 13.66 -18.56
N ILE A 360 2.95 13.56 -19.20
CA ILE A 360 4.18 14.23 -18.74
C ILE A 360 4.01 15.75 -18.79
N LEU A 361 3.49 16.29 -19.89
CA LEU A 361 3.25 17.72 -20.05
C LEU A 361 2.25 18.24 -19.03
N TRP A 362 1.14 17.54 -18.83
CA TRP A 362 0.17 17.88 -17.78
C TRP A 362 0.81 17.85 -16.39
N HIS A 363 1.53 16.80 -16.02
CA HIS A 363 2.21 16.79 -14.72
C HIS A 363 3.23 17.92 -14.58
N SER A 364 3.92 18.29 -15.65
CA SER A 364 4.89 19.38 -15.62
C SER A 364 4.23 20.75 -15.45
N SER A 365 3.07 20.99 -16.09
CA SER A 365 2.35 22.27 -15.95
C SER A 365 1.83 22.45 -14.54
N VAL A 366 1.29 21.38 -13.94
CA VAL A 366 0.79 21.47 -12.56
C VAL A 366 1.94 21.64 -11.57
N ARG A 367 3.11 21.03 -11.80
CA ARG A 367 4.29 21.28 -10.96
C ARG A 367 4.79 22.71 -11.05
N LYS A 368 4.76 23.33 -12.23
CA LYS A 368 5.16 24.74 -12.40
C LYS A 368 4.22 25.68 -11.68
N GLU A 369 2.92 25.44 -11.80
CA GLU A 369 1.90 26.26 -11.14
C GLU A 369 1.96 26.09 -9.62
N VAL A 370 2.17 24.87 -9.13
CA VAL A 370 2.42 24.66 -7.71
C VAL A 370 3.73 25.29 -7.26
N ALA A 371 4.79 25.24 -8.05
CA ALA A 371 6.05 25.92 -7.72
C ALA A 371 5.91 27.45 -7.71
N GLU A 372 5.12 28.03 -8.63
CA GLU A 372 4.78 29.45 -8.63
C GLU A 372 3.89 29.82 -7.45
N MET A 373 2.89 28.99 -7.12
CA MET A 373 2.10 29.14 -5.90
C MET A 373 3.03 29.13 -4.69
N VAL A 374 3.90 28.13 -4.52
CA VAL A 374 4.86 28.05 -3.41
C VAL A 374 5.79 29.28 -3.37
N LYS A 375 6.21 29.79 -4.52
CA LYS A 375 7.09 30.97 -4.60
C LYS A 375 6.36 32.28 -4.28
N ASN A 376 5.08 32.39 -4.66
CA ASN A 376 4.23 33.55 -4.35
C ASN A 376 3.59 33.44 -2.95
N GLN A 377 3.54 32.24 -2.38
CA GLN A 377 3.06 31.92 -1.02
C GLN A 377 4.14 32.09 0.05
N SER A 378 5.14 32.95 -0.19
CA SER A 378 5.92 33.52 0.90
C SER A 378 5.06 34.35 1.87
N ASN A 379 3.81 34.66 1.51
CA ASN A 379 2.77 35.05 2.46
C ASN A 379 2.29 33.82 3.25
N ASP A 380 2.49 33.88 4.56
CA ASP A 380 2.33 32.81 5.56
C ASP A 380 0.94 32.12 5.56
N GLU A 381 -0.06 32.75 4.94
CA GLU A 381 -1.46 32.31 4.96
C GLU A 381 -1.71 30.97 4.28
N SER A 382 -1.02 30.66 3.18
CA SER A 382 -1.25 29.43 2.41
C SER A 382 -0.31 28.27 2.75
N ASN A 383 0.62 28.47 3.69
CA ASN A 383 1.53 27.40 4.08
C ASN A 383 0.75 26.34 4.90
N PRO A 384 0.66 25.07 4.42
CA PRO A 384 -0.12 24.05 5.11
C PRO A 384 0.36 23.79 6.55
N PHE A 385 1.64 23.98 6.83
CA PHE A 385 2.20 23.80 8.16
C PHE A 385 1.95 24.99 9.07
N ALA A 386 1.90 26.20 8.52
CA ALA A 386 1.48 27.39 9.27
C ALA A 386 -0.02 27.29 9.63
N LEU A 387 -0.87 26.80 8.72
CA LEU A 387 -2.29 26.53 9.00
C LEU A 387 -2.45 25.47 10.11
N LEU A 388 -1.69 24.37 10.04
CA LEU A 388 -1.69 23.34 11.09
C LEU A 388 -1.16 23.83 12.43
N ALA A 389 -0.23 24.78 12.45
CA ALA A 389 0.25 25.38 13.69
C ALA A 389 -0.80 26.35 14.26
N ARG A 390 -1.39 27.20 13.41
CA ARG A 390 -2.36 28.23 13.81
C ARG A 390 -3.67 27.63 14.34
N VAL A 391 -4.14 26.50 13.81
CA VAL A 391 -5.39 25.87 14.29
C VAL A 391 -5.31 25.37 15.74
N GLN A 392 -4.11 25.15 16.29
CA GLN A 392 -3.94 24.58 17.62
C GLN A 392 -4.45 25.49 18.73
N GLU A 393 -4.23 26.79 18.62
CA GLU A 393 -4.63 27.76 19.65
C GLU A 393 -6.16 27.90 19.74
N PRO A 394 -6.91 28.14 18.64
CA PRO A 394 -8.38 28.12 18.65
C PRO A 394 -8.96 26.81 19.17
N LEU A 395 -8.39 25.66 18.78
CA LEU A 395 -8.84 24.35 19.24
C LEU A 395 -8.63 24.16 20.74
N LYS A 396 -7.46 24.55 21.25
CA LYS A 396 -7.15 24.45 22.67
C LYS A 396 -8.05 25.36 23.49
N LYS A 397 -8.24 26.60 23.05
CA LYS A 397 -9.15 27.57 23.68
C LYS A 397 -10.58 27.04 23.72
N LEU A 398 -11.08 26.50 22.60
CA LEU A 398 -12.39 25.83 22.57
C LEU A 398 -12.45 24.65 23.54
N GLY A 399 -11.39 23.84 23.64
CA GLY A 399 -11.29 22.73 24.58
C GLY A 399 -11.36 23.15 26.06
N GLU A 400 -10.83 24.32 26.40
CA GLU A 400 -10.88 24.91 27.75
C GLU A 400 -12.27 25.50 28.05
N GLU A 401 -12.85 26.21 27.08
CA GLU A 401 -14.15 26.89 27.21
C GLU A 401 -15.36 25.95 27.08
N VAL A 402 -15.20 24.74 26.50
CA VAL A 402 -16.30 23.85 26.15
C VAL A 402 -17.26 23.56 27.31
N ILE A 403 -16.77 23.54 28.56
CA ILE A 403 -17.58 23.23 29.75
C ILE A 403 -18.61 24.34 30.04
N SER A 404 -18.25 25.60 29.78
CA SER A 404 -19.10 26.77 30.01
C SER A 404 -19.95 27.17 28.81
N LEU A 405 -19.60 26.70 27.61
CA LEU A 405 -20.29 27.08 26.38
C LEU A 405 -21.63 26.34 26.21
N SER A 406 -22.61 27.03 25.61
CA SER A 406 -23.86 26.40 25.21
C SER A 406 -23.65 25.50 23.99
N HIS A 407 -24.62 24.64 23.70
CA HIS A 407 -24.59 23.75 22.53
C HIS A 407 -24.46 24.52 21.21
N ALA A 408 -25.15 25.66 21.10
CA ALA A 408 -25.12 26.51 19.91
C ALA A 408 -23.73 27.14 19.74
N ASP A 409 -23.16 27.68 20.82
CA ASP A 409 -21.83 28.30 20.79
C ASP A 409 -20.75 27.28 20.41
N ILE A 410 -20.84 26.04 20.89
CA ILE A 410 -19.92 24.97 20.48
C ILE A 410 -20.01 24.71 18.96
N CYS A 411 -21.22 24.69 18.40
CA CYS A 411 -21.40 24.48 16.96
C CYS A 411 -20.78 25.64 16.16
N GLU A 412 -21.10 26.88 16.53
CA GLU A 412 -20.58 28.09 15.89
C GLU A 412 -19.04 28.12 15.91
N ARG A 413 -18.43 27.86 17.08
CA ARG A 413 -16.97 27.79 17.22
C ARG A 413 -16.33 26.69 16.38
N VAL A 414 -16.97 25.53 16.27
CA VAL A 414 -16.46 24.45 15.41
C VAL A 414 -16.58 24.83 13.94
N ASP A 415 -17.67 25.50 13.53
CA ASP A 415 -17.85 25.99 12.16
C ASP A 415 -16.80 27.06 11.80
N GLU A 416 -16.51 28.00 12.70
CA GLU A 416 -15.41 28.97 12.56
C GLU A 416 -14.07 28.25 12.31
N ILE A 417 -13.73 27.26 13.15
CA ILE A 417 -12.47 26.51 13.02
C ILE A 417 -12.41 25.74 11.70
N LEU A 418 -13.50 25.09 11.30
CA LEU A 418 -13.58 24.34 10.05
C LEU A 418 -13.41 25.25 8.83
N GLY A 419 -14.09 26.41 8.83
CA GLY A 419 -14.06 27.37 7.75
C GLY A 419 -12.72 28.11 7.61
N GLU A 420 -12.16 28.58 8.73
CA GLU A 420 -10.96 29.43 8.72
C GLU A 420 -9.66 28.63 8.57
N TYR A 421 -9.58 27.42 9.13
CA TYR A 421 -8.32 26.66 9.17
C TYR A 421 -8.37 25.36 8.37
N ILE A 422 -9.42 24.55 8.55
CA ILE A 422 -9.45 23.19 8.00
C ILE A 422 -9.73 23.18 6.51
N LEU A 423 -10.68 23.99 6.04
CA LEU A 423 -11.02 24.09 4.63
C LEU A 423 -9.83 24.61 3.80
N PRO A 424 -9.14 25.72 4.15
CA PRO A 424 -7.94 26.14 3.45
C PRO A 424 -6.83 25.08 3.47
N PHE A 425 -6.64 24.38 4.60
CA PHE A 425 -5.68 23.29 4.68
C PHE A 425 -6.01 22.16 3.69
N ALA A 426 -7.29 21.80 3.55
CA ALA A 426 -7.74 20.75 2.64
C ALA A 426 -7.47 21.11 1.16
N GLU A 427 -7.49 22.39 0.80
CA GLU A 427 -7.15 22.89 -0.54
C GLU A 427 -5.64 22.74 -0.83
N VAL A 428 -4.79 22.99 0.17
CA VAL A 428 -3.33 22.90 0.03
C VAL A 428 -2.73 21.53 0.43
N ARG A 429 -3.56 20.50 0.69
CA ARG A 429 -3.11 19.15 1.08
C ARG A 429 -2.07 18.52 0.14
N ARG A 430 -2.10 18.91 -1.13
CA ARG A 430 -1.12 18.45 -2.13
C ARG A 430 0.29 18.95 -1.82
N LEU A 431 0.43 20.18 -1.32
CA LEU A 431 1.71 20.76 -0.92
C LEU A 431 2.37 19.95 0.20
N VAL A 432 1.58 19.41 1.12
CA VAL A 432 2.08 18.51 2.18
C VAL A 432 2.77 17.28 1.58
N ILE A 433 2.17 16.65 0.56
CA ILE A 433 2.75 15.49 -0.13
C ILE A 433 4.00 15.90 -0.93
N GLU A 434 3.98 17.06 -1.56
CA GLU A 434 5.11 17.55 -2.36
C GLU A 434 6.32 17.91 -1.48
N GLN A 435 6.08 18.50 -0.30
CA GLN A 435 7.13 18.92 0.64
C GLN A 435 7.67 17.76 1.49
N LEU A 436 6.81 16.85 1.99
CA LEU A 436 7.24 15.73 2.84
C LEU A 436 7.51 14.43 2.07
N GLY A 437 7.09 14.36 0.81
CA GLY A 437 7.02 13.12 0.04
C GLY A 437 5.79 12.27 0.37
N MET A 438 5.45 11.35 -0.54
CA MET A 438 4.20 10.57 -0.50
C MET A 438 3.94 9.85 0.82
N ASN A 439 4.93 9.16 1.39
CA ASN A 439 4.73 8.34 2.58
C ASN A 439 4.49 9.20 3.83
N ASN A 440 5.36 10.20 4.04
CA ASN A 440 5.30 11.07 5.23
C ASN A 440 4.12 12.03 5.13
N GLY A 441 3.85 12.59 3.95
CA GLY A 441 2.69 13.42 3.71
C GLY A 441 1.37 12.66 3.93
N ALA A 442 1.28 11.41 3.47
CA ALA A 442 0.10 10.58 3.72
C ALA A 442 -0.10 10.29 5.21
N GLU A 443 0.97 10.11 5.99
CA GLU A 443 0.88 9.93 7.44
C GLU A 443 0.26 11.17 8.11
N VAL A 444 0.78 12.37 7.83
CA VAL A 444 0.23 13.63 8.35
C VAL A 444 -1.23 13.80 7.96
N LEU A 445 -1.56 13.62 6.67
CA LEU A 445 -2.94 13.79 6.19
C LEU A 445 -3.93 12.82 6.81
N VAL A 446 -3.51 11.58 7.14
CA VAL A 446 -4.37 10.62 7.84
C VAL A 446 -4.68 11.08 9.26
N ILE A 447 -3.71 11.66 9.97
CA ILE A 447 -3.91 12.20 11.31
C ILE A 447 -4.85 13.41 11.26
N VAL A 448 -4.62 14.35 10.32
CA VAL A 448 -5.51 15.51 10.12
C VAL A 448 -6.94 15.07 9.80
N SER A 449 -7.12 14.11 8.89
CA SER A 449 -8.45 13.58 8.54
C SER A 449 -9.16 12.96 9.75
N TYR A 450 -8.41 12.39 10.69
CA TYR A 450 -8.98 11.91 11.95
C TYR A 450 -9.42 13.06 12.85
N GLY A 451 -8.60 14.10 13.00
CA GLY A 451 -8.95 15.32 13.74
C GLY A 451 -10.20 16.01 13.20
N GLU A 452 -10.27 16.22 11.87
CA GLU A 452 -11.44 16.77 11.18
C GLU A 452 -12.70 15.94 11.45
N ARG A 453 -12.59 14.60 11.41
CA ARG A 453 -13.73 13.72 11.72
C ARG A 453 -14.19 13.87 13.17
N MET A 454 -13.26 14.07 14.10
CA MET A 454 -13.61 14.29 15.51
C MET A 454 -14.25 15.66 15.72
N LEU A 455 -13.82 16.71 15.02
CA LEU A 455 -14.53 18.00 15.00
C LEU A 455 -15.96 17.88 14.48
N ASN A 456 -16.16 17.20 13.36
CA ASN A 456 -17.52 16.94 12.85
C ASN A 456 -18.38 16.14 13.85
N ARG A 457 -17.76 15.26 14.64
CA ARG A 457 -18.45 14.53 15.71
C ARG A 457 -18.78 15.44 16.90
N THR A 458 -17.88 16.34 17.28
CA THR A 458 -18.12 17.38 18.29
C THR A 458 -19.32 18.24 17.90
N TRP A 459 -19.32 18.75 16.66
CA TRP A 459 -20.41 19.55 16.12
C TRP A 459 -21.75 18.79 16.18
N SER A 460 -21.79 17.56 15.66
CA SER A 460 -23.02 16.74 15.66
C SER A 460 -23.51 16.43 17.07
N ALA A 461 -22.61 16.11 18.00
CA ALA A 461 -22.99 15.81 19.38
C ALA A 461 -23.50 17.07 20.10
N ALA A 462 -22.90 18.23 19.83
CA ALA A 462 -23.34 19.50 20.37
C ALA A 462 -24.73 19.87 19.82
N SER A 463 -24.96 19.78 18.51
CA SER A 463 -26.27 20.05 17.88
C SER A 463 -27.37 19.15 18.44
N ASP A 464 -27.04 17.91 18.79
CA ASP A 464 -27.97 16.94 19.37
C ASP A 464 -28.17 17.08 20.89
N GLY A 465 -27.52 18.06 21.56
CA GLY A 465 -27.62 18.25 23.01
C GLY A 465 -26.79 17.28 23.86
N HIS A 466 -25.82 16.57 23.27
CA HIS A 466 -24.99 15.56 23.94
C HIS A 466 -23.62 16.12 24.37
N HIS A 467 -23.63 17.09 25.28
CA HIS A 467 -22.44 17.82 25.76
C HIS A 467 -21.25 16.92 26.19
N PRO A 468 -21.43 15.82 26.96
CA PRO A 468 -20.31 14.96 27.35
C PRO A 468 -19.64 14.25 26.17
N GLU A 469 -20.41 13.91 25.13
CA GLU A 469 -19.85 13.30 23.91
C GLU A 469 -19.12 14.35 23.07
N ALA A 470 -19.69 15.56 22.94
CA ALA A 470 -19.04 16.67 22.24
C ALA A 470 -17.68 16.98 22.86
N ARG A 471 -17.60 17.07 24.19
CA ARG A 471 -16.36 17.29 24.93
C ARG A 471 -15.33 16.17 24.69
N ALA A 472 -15.75 14.91 24.74
CA ALA A 472 -14.85 13.78 24.52
C ALA A 472 -14.30 13.75 23.09
N ALA A 473 -15.16 14.03 22.10
CA ALA A 473 -14.74 14.11 20.70
C ALA A 473 -13.82 15.31 20.44
N LEU A 474 -14.07 16.46 21.08
CA LEU A 474 -13.22 17.64 20.94
C LEU A 474 -11.80 17.39 21.48
N ALA A 475 -11.68 16.72 22.62
CA ALA A 475 -10.38 16.32 23.15
C ALA A 475 -9.60 15.44 22.16
N ASP A 476 -10.26 14.43 21.58
CA ASP A 476 -9.65 13.58 20.55
C ASP A 476 -9.25 14.38 19.28
N ALA A 477 -9.99 15.45 18.95
CA ALA A 477 -9.65 16.34 17.84
C ALA A 477 -8.40 17.17 18.13
N VAL A 478 -8.33 17.79 19.32
CA VAL A 478 -7.16 18.58 19.78
C VAL A 478 -5.90 17.74 19.72
N ASP A 479 -5.93 16.54 20.32
CA ASP A 479 -4.79 15.61 20.33
C ASP A 479 -4.32 15.26 18.91
N ALA A 480 -5.27 15.03 17.98
CA ALA A 480 -4.94 14.71 16.60
C ALA A 480 -4.25 15.86 15.86
N PHE A 481 -4.70 17.12 16.04
CA PHE A 481 -4.05 18.27 15.41
C PHE A 481 -2.68 18.59 16.01
N VAL A 482 -2.49 18.31 17.30
CA VAL A 482 -1.17 18.36 17.94
C VAL A 482 -0.24 17.31 17.33
N GLU A 483 -0.67 16.04 17.29
CA GLU A 483 0.12 14.94 16.72
C GLU A 483 0.44 15.18 15.22
N ALA A 484 -0.51 15.73 14.46
CA ALA A 484 -0.32 16.06 13.05
C ALA A 484 0.78 17.10 12.84
N ASN A 485 0.76 18.19 13.62
CA ASN A 485 1.78 19.23 13.54
C ASN A 485 3.15 18.71 13.98
N GLU A 486 3.24 17.99 15.11
CA GLU A 486 4.51 17.39 15.57
C GLU A 486 5.10 16.43 14.53
N THR A 487 4.25 15.59 13.93
CA THR A 487 4.64 14.65 12.88
C THR A 487 5.12 15.40 11.63
N ALA A 488 4.43 16.46 11.23
CA ALA A 488 4.83 17.30 10.11
C ALA A 488 6.20 17.97 10.36
N GLN A 489 6.38 18.60 11.53
CA GLN A 489 7.63 19.26 11.92
C GLN A 489 8.80 18.27 11.99
N LYS A 490 8.56 17.06 12.51
CA LYS A 490 9.55 15.98 12.51
C LYS A 490 9.98 15.61 11.10
N HIS A 491 9.04 15.43 10.17
CA HIS A 491 9.34 15.06 8.79
C HIS A 491 10.03 16.19 8.02
N LEU A 492 9.67 17.45 8.28
CA LEU A 492 10.36 18.62 7.73
C LEU A 492 11.84 18.63 8.10
N LYS A 493 12.15 18.47 9.40
CA LYS A 493 13.54 18.43 9.89
C LYS A 493 14.38 17.30 9.29
N THR A 494 13.74 16.20 8.87
CA THR A 494 14.45 15.07 8.23
C THR A 494 14.62 15.23 6.72
N SER A 495 13.89 16.16 6.11
CA SER A 495 13.87 16.37 4.65
C SER A 495 14.84 17.45 4.19
N THR A 496 15.18 18.37 5.09
CA THR A 496 16.33 19.29 4.98
C THR A 496 17.64 18.56 5.25
#